data_AF-A0A6M7WIZ5-F1
#
_entry.id   AF-A0A6M7WIZ5-F1
#
_cell.length_a   1.000
_cell.length_b   1.000
_cell.length_c   1.000
_cell.angle_alpha   90.00
_cell.angle_beta   90.00
_cell.angle_gamma   90.00
#
_symmetry.space_group_name_H-M   'P 1'
#
loop_
_entity.id
_entity.type
_entity.pdbx_description
1 polymer ?
#
loop_
_entity_poly.entity_id
_entity_poly.type
_entity_poly.pdbx_seq_one_letter_code
_entity_poly.pdbx_strand_id
1 'polypeptide(L)'
;MSEGQEAIVQALVETGSRYGFRGVRAKNFYRERPETICVLNLQKSSWGPQFYLNAAVWFTRLGPERRPKEYNCHIIWRVDSLMTSEQSKAFEGALNLAHSIPDDRRSSLIKEGVDTYGFGLLARCESEEAALQIADENGPNVRVALAARKQEKAD
;
A
#
# COMPACT_ATOMS: atom_id res chain seq x y z
N MET A 1 -11.02 1.52 -18.77
CA MET A 1 -11.31 1.10 -17.37
C MET A 1 -12.79 1.36 -17.13
N SER A 2 -13.45 0.71 -16.16
CA SER A 2 -14.81 1.14 -15.79
C SER A 2 -14.75 2.46 -15.02
N GLU A 3 -15.85 3.23 -15.04
CA GLU A 3 -15.96 4.52 -14.33
C GLU A 3 -15.62 4.39 -12.84
N GLY A 4 -16.17 3.38 -12.16
CA GLY A 4 -15.83 3.13 -10.75
C GLY A 4 -14.35 2.74 -10.53
N GLN A 5 -13.69 2.07 -11.49
CA GLN A 5 -12.25 1.80 -11.39
C GLN A 5 -11.44 3.09 -11.57
N GLU A 6 -11.89 3.99 -12.45
CA GLU A 6 -11.26 5.29 -12.66
C GLU A 6 -11.34 6.16 -11.41
N ALA A 7 -12.49 6.18 -10.71
CA ALA A 7 -12.64 6.86 -9.43
C ALA A 7 -11.66 6.36 -8.36
N ILE A 8 -11.47 5.02 -8.26
CA ILE A 8 -10.47 4.44 -7.35
C ILE A 8 -9.07 4.92 -7.72
N VAL A 9 -8.68 4.80 -8.99
CA VAL A 9 -7.34 5.17 -9.47
C VAL A 9 -7.08 6.67 -9.24
N GLN A 10 -8.06 7.52 -9.53
CA GLN A 10 -7.94 8.97 -9.35
C GLN A 10 -7.72 9.33 -7.88
N ALA A 11 -8.47 8.72 -6.95
CA ALA A 11 -8.27 8.90 -5.51
C ALA A 11 -6.84 8.50 -5.08
N LEU A 12 -6.30 7.40 -5.64
CA LEU A 12 -4.93 6.96 -5.36
C LEU A 12 -3.87 7.90 -5.94
N VAL A 13 -4.06 8.39 -7.17
CA VAL A 13 -3.15 9.35 -7.81
C VAL A 13 -3.08 10.64 -7.00
N GLU A 14 -4.24 11.19 -6.63
CA GLU A 14 -4.34 12.41 -5.85
C GLU A 14 -3.63 12.27 -4.50
N THR A 15 -3.97 11.25 -3.70
CA THR A 15 -3.34 11.07 -2.39
C THR A 15 -1.85 10.72 -2.51
N GLY A 16 -1.48 9.80 -3.40
CA GLY A 16 -0.11 9.34 -3.56
C GLY A 16 0.85 10.45 -4.00
N SER A 17 0.38 11.37 -4.84
CA SER A 17 1.19 12.51 -5.31
C SER A 17 1.65 13.42 -4.16
N ARG A 18 0.82 13.62 -3.12
CA ARG A 18 1.16 14.40 -1.91
C ARG A 18 2.32 13.80 -1.14
N TYR A 19 2.46 12.48 -1.20
CA TYR A 19 3.54 11.74 -0.58
C TYR A 19 4.70 11.43 -1.55
N GLY A 20 4.71 11.99 -2.76
CA GLY A 20 5.77 11.77 -3.74
C GLY A 20 5.76 10.40 -4.41
N PHE A 21 4.64 9.66 -4.36
CA PHE A 21 4.49 8.41 -5.08
C PHE A 21 4.17 8.66 -6.56
N ARG A 22 4.76 7.84 -7.43
CA ARG A 22 4.52 7.87 -8.88
C ARG A 22 3.74 6.65 -9.34
N GLY A 23 2.60 6.88 -9.97
CA GLY A 23 1.75 5.83 -10.54
C GLY A 23 2.38 5.17 -11.78
N VAL A 24 2.27 3.85 -11.87
CA VAL A 24 2.72 3.00 -12.97
C VAL A 24 1.56 2.10 -13.38
N ARG A 25 1.11 2.25 -14.63
CA ARG A 25 0.03 1.46 -15.25
C ARG A 25 -1.27 1.42 -14.42
N ALA A 26 -1.57 2.52 -13.71
CA ALA A 26 -2.76 2.67 -12.86
C ALA A 26 -2.94 1.58 -11.76
N LYS A 27 -1.90 0.80 -11.47
CA LYS A 27 -1.98 -0.34 -10.54
C LYS A 27 -0.92 -0.30 -9.46
N ASN A 28 0.25 0.28 -9.75
CA ASN A 28 1.34 0.35 -8.79
C ASN A 28 1.73 1.79 -8.59
N PHE A 29 2.07 2.16 -7.36
CA PHE A 29 2.53 3.48 -7.00
C PHE A 29 3.84 3.31 -6.24
N TYR A 30 4.91 3.91 -6.75
CA TYR A 30 6.25 3.72 -6.22
C TYR A 30 6.80 5.01 -5.63
N ARG A 31 7.55 4.88 -4.51
CA ARG A 31 8.43 5.92 -3.97
C ARG A 31 9.77 5.29 -3.65
N GLU A 32 10.82 5.80 -4.29
CA GLU A 32 12.20 5.31 -4.14
C GLU A 32 12.96 6.19 -3.13
N ARG A 33 13.75 5.54 -2.27
CA ARG A 33 14.73 6.09 -1.33
C ARG A 33 16.03 5.26 -1.44
N PRO A 34 17.17 5.73 -0.88
CA PRO A 34 18.43 4.99 -0.96
C PRO A 34 18.34 3.54 -0.42
N GLU A 35 17.63 3.36 0.69
CA GLU A 35 17.49 2.08 1.39
C GLU A 35 16.19 1.33 1.06
N THR A 36 15.14 2.06 0.68
CA THR A 36 13.80 1.48 0.53
C THR A 36 13.14 1.83 -0.80
N ILE A 37 12.32 0.90 -1.30
CA ILE A 37 11.35 1.19 -2.35
C ILE A 37 9.97 0.84 -1.81
N CYS A 38 9.16 1.86 -1.61
CA CYS A 38 7.79 1.73 -1.14
C CYS A 38 6.85 1.52 -2.33
N VAL A 39 5.91 0.60 -2.18
CA VAL A 39 4.93 0.22 -3.20
C VAL A 39 3.54 0.22 -2.60
N LEU A 40 2.61 0.93 -3.22
CA LEU A 40 1.18 0.68 -3.07
C LEU A 40 0.66 -0.01 -4.34
N ASN A 41 -0.01 -1.14 -4.20
CA ASN A 41 -0.53 -1.94 -5.29
C ASN A 41 -2.06 -2.06 -5.22
N LEU A 42 -2.74 -1.70 -6.30
CA LEU A 42 -4.16 -1.92 -6.54
C LEU A 42 -4.35 -3.28 -7.22
N GLN A 43 -4.77 -4.26 -6.42
CA GLN A 43 -5.01 -5.63 -6.85
C GLN A 43 -6.49 -5.84 -7.15
N LYS A 44 -6.80 -6.34 -8.35
CA LYS A 44 -8.16 -6.78 -8.67
C LYS A 44 -8.38 -8.20 -8.14
N SER A 45 -9.54 -8.46 -7.53
CA SER A 45 -9.96 -9.81 -7.16
C SER A 45 -10.19 -10.69 -8.38
N SER A 46 -9.82 -11.97 -8.29
CA SER A 46 -10.12 -12.98 -9.32
C SER A 46 -11.59 -13.42 -9.31
N TRP A 47 -12.33 -13.13 -8.24
CA TRP A 47 -13.67 -13.69 -7.99
C TRP A 47 -14.80 -12.68 -8.16
N GLY A 48 -14.51 -11.43 -8.52
CA GLY A 48 -15.54 -10.40 -8.66
C GLY A 48 -15.01 -8.99 -8.87
N PRO A 49 -15.89 -7.98 -8.76
CA PRO A 49 -15.56 -6.56 -8.96
C PRO A 49 -14.87 -5.90 -7.76
N GLN A 50 -14.39 -6.70 -6.80
CA GLN A 50 -13.65 -6.21 -5.63
C GLN A 50 -12.20 -5.87 -5.99
N PHE A 51 -11.71 -4.79 -5.40
CA PHE A 51 -10.29 -4.45 -5.38
C PHE A 51 -9.73 -4.51 -3.96
N TYR A 52 -8.42 -4.70 -3.87
CA TYR A 52 -7.65 -4.69 -2.65
C TYR A 52 -6.46 -3.76 -2.82
N LEU A 53 -6.01 -3.18 -1.70
CA LEU A 53 -4.82 -2.35 -1.67
C LEU A 53 -3.78 -3.00 -0.77
N ASN A 54 -2.62 -3.31 -1.36
CA ASN A 54 -1.47 -3.82 -0.65
C ASN A 54 -0.41 -2.73 -0.56
N ALA A 55 0.16 -2.56 0.62
CA ALA A 55 1.29 -1.70 0.86
C ALA A 55 2.52 -2.58 1.14
N ALA A 56 3.67 -2.19 0.60
CA ALA A 56 4.85 -3.02 0.64
C ALA A 56 6.14 -2.21 0.62
N VAL A 57 7.18 -2.73 1.28
CA VAL A 57 8.52 -2.13 1.33
C VAL A 57 9.56 -3.14 0.88
N TRP A 58 10.32 -2.75 -0.14
CA TRP A 58 11.53 -3.43 -0.60
C TRP A 58 12.75 -2.78 0.01
N PHE A 59 13.74 -3.59 0.37
CA PHE A 59 15.02 -3.14 0.94
C PHE A 59 16.07 -3.31 -0.15
N THR A 60 16.72 -2.21 -0.53
CA THR A 60 17.61 -2.18 -1.70
C THR A 60 18.87 -3.03 -1.50
N ARG A 61 19.31 -3.26 -0.25
CA ARG A 61 20.42 -4.18 0.03
C ARG A 61 20.09 -5.65 -0.27
N LEU A 62 18.80 -6.01 -0.26
CA LEU A 62 18.35 -7.40 -0.43
C LEU A 62 18.03 -7.75 -1.89
N GLY A 63 18.17 -6.79 -2.82
CA GLY A 63 18.18 -7.09 -4.24
C GLY A 63 18.07 -5.85 -5.15
N PRO A 64 18.36 -6.02 -6.45
CA PRO A 64 18.54 -4.91 -7.40
C PRO A 64 17.24 -4.38 -8.02
N GLU A 65 16.07 -4.96 -7.71
CA GLU A 65 14.79 -4.55 -8.31
C GLU A 65 14.47 -3.08 -8.04
N ARG A 66 14.31 -2.29 -9.12
CA ARG A 66 13.83 -0.89 -9.02
C ARG A 66 12.31 -0.75 -8.99
N ARG A 67 11.60 -1.78 -9.45
CA ARG A 67 10.13 -1.85 -9.46
C ARG A 67 9.68 -3.21 -8.97
N PRO A 68 9.94 -3.54 -7.70
CA PRO A 68 9.53 -4.81 -7.13
C PRO A 68 8.00 -4.95 -7.23
N LYS A 69 7.55 -6.17 -7.46
CA LYS A 69 6.13 -6.51 -7.26
C LYS A 69 5.88 -6.60 -5.76
N GLU A 70 4.69 -6.23 -5.32
CA GLU A 70 4.35 -6.16 -3.91
C GLU A 70 4.64 -7.47 -3.20
N TYR A 71 4.27 -8.62 -3.78
CA TYR A 71 4.46 -9.94 -3.16
C TYR A 71 5.91 -10.37 -2.99
N ASN A 72 6.86 -9.74 -3.72
CA ASN A 72 8.30 -9.98 -3.56
C ASN A 72 8.91 -9.12 -2.45
N CYS A 73 8.20 -8.11 -1.96
CA CYS A 73 8.71 -7.21 -0.93
C CYS A 73 8.91 -7.89 0.43
N HIS A 74 9.78 -7.27 1.22
CA HIS A 74 10.20 -7.79 2.51
C HIS A 74 9.22 -7.46 3.62
N ILE A 75 8.56 -6.31 3.54
CA ILE A 75 7.48 -5.91 4.44
C ILE A 75 6.21 -5.76 3.58
N ILE A 76 5.11 -6.37 3.98
CA ILE A 76 3.81 -6.27 3.28
C ILE A 76 2.67 -6.21 4.27
N TRP A 77 1.67 -5.38 4.00
CA TRP A 77 0.36 -5.45 4.65
C TRP A 77 -0.77 -5.11 3.67
N ARG A 78 -2.00 -5.49 4.04
CA ARG A 78 -3.21 -5.03 3.36
C ARG A 78 -3.64 -3.73 4.03
N VAL A 79 -3.96 -2.69 3.28
CA VAL A 79 -4.23 -1.34 3.85
C VAL A 79 -5.34 -1.39 4.91
N ASP A 80 -6.35 -2.20 4.69
CA ASP A 80 -7.50 -2.38 5.59
C ASP A 80 -7.29 -3.40 6.71
N SER A 81 -6.16 -4.11 6.78
CA SER A 81 -5.84 -4.97 7.93
C SER A 81 -5.40 -4.17 9.16
N LEU A 82 -5.06 -2.90 8.98
CA LEU A 82 -4.66 -1.99 10.06
C LEU A 82 -5.81 -1.11 10.56
N MET A 83 -7.00 -1.25 9.96
CA MET A 83 -8.18 -0.48 10.28
C MET A 83 -9.00 -1.16 11.39
N THR A 84 -9.78 -0.38 12.12
CA THR A 84 -10.86 -0.95 12.94
C THR A 84 -11.88 -1.67 12.06
N SER A 85 -12.67 -2.58 12.65
CA SER A 85 -13.67 -3.37 11.89
C SER A 85 -14.67 -2.53 11.11
N GLU A 86 -15.06 -1.36 11.60
CA GLU A 86 -16.00 -0.46 10.91
C GLU A 86 -15.33 0.27 9.74
N GLN A 87 -14.13 0.82 9.96
CA GLN A 87 -13.34 1.46 8.91
C GLN A 87 -13.01 0.48 7.80
N SER A 88 -12.59 -0.74 8.16
CA SER A 88 -12.25 -1.81 7.22
C SER A 88 -13.44 -2.15 6.32
N LYS A 89 -14.64 -2.37 6.89
CA LYS A 89 -15.87 -2.61 6.11
C LYS A 89 -16.22 -1.48 5.17
N ALA A 90 -16.13 -0.23 5.64
CA ALA A 90 -16.43 0.95 4.81
C ALA A 90 -15.44 1.07 3.64
N PHE A 91 -14.15 0.86 3.91
CA PHE A 91 -13.08 0.91 2.92
C PHE A 91 -13.19 -0.22 1.89
N GLU A 92 -13.43 -1.46 2.33
CA GLU A 92 -13.69 -2.61 1.46
C GLU A 92 -14.89 -2.36 0.54
N GLY A 93 -15.96 -1.79 1.11
CA GLY A 93 -17.13 -1.37 0.36
C GLY A 93 -16.81 -0.31 -0.70
N ALA A 94 -15.92 0.64 -0.40
CA ALA A 94 -15.47 1.64 -1.37
C ALA A 94 -14.59 1.07 -2.48
N LEU A 95 -13.90 -0.04 -2.23
CA LEU A 95 -13.12 -0.76 -3.24
C LEU A 95 -13.93 -1.82 -4.02
N ASN A 96 -15.21 -2.01 -3.69
CA ASN A 96 -16.09 -2.94 -4.39
C ASN A 96 -16.94 -2.19 -5.43
N LEU A 97 -16.77 -2.52 -6.73
CA LEU A 97 -17.57 -1.86 -7.77
C LEU A 97 -19.02 -2.36 -7.86
N ALA A 98 -19.35 -3.49 -7.22
CA ALA A 98 -20.75 -3.94 -7.09
C ALA A 98 -21.47 -3.25 -5.92
N HIS A 99 -20.73 -2.62 -5.01
CA HIS A 99 -21.34 -1.92 -3.89
C HIS A 99 -21.76 -0.52 -4.31
N SER A 100 -23.07 -0.27 -4.25
CA SER A 100 -23.65 1.02 -4.61
C SER A 100 -23.39 2.04 -3.50
N ILE A 101 -22.44 2.94 -3.75
CA ILE A 101 -22.16 4.10 -2.92
C ILE A 101 -21.91 5.31 -3.83
N PRO A 102 -22.27 6.54 -3.40
CA PRO A 102 -21.96 7.76 -4.14
C PRO A 102 -20.45 7.92 -4.40
N ASP A 103 -20.08 8.46 -5.56
CA ASP A 103 -18.68 8.56 -5.98
C ASP A 103 -17.83 9.50 -5.11
N ASP A 104 -18.42 10.58 -4.61
CA ASP A 104 -17.81 11.50 -3.65
C ASP A 104 -17.49 10.80 -2.32
N ARG A 105 -18.43 9.96 -1.84
CA ARG A 105 -18.24 9.13 -0.65
C ARG A 105 -17.19 8.05 -0.89
N ARG A 106 -17.21 7.38 -2.05
CA ARG A 106 -16.19 6.40 -2.46
C ARG A 106 -14.81 7.02 -2.45
N SER A 107 -14.66 8.16 -3.11
CA SER A 107 -13.40 8.90 -3.20
C SER A 107 -12.89 9.29 -1.81
N SER A 108 -13.74 9.85 -0.96
CA SER A 108 -13.37 10.25 0.41
C SER A 108 -12.90 9.07 1.26
N LEU A 109 -13.65 7.96 1.26
CA LEU A 109 -13.28 6.75 2.02
C LEU A 109 -11.94 6.16 1.57
N ILE A 110 -11.71 6.10 0.27
CA ILE A 110 -10.44 5.61 -0.28
C ILE A 110 -9.31 6.55 0.14
N LYS A 111 -9.47 7.86 -0.04
CA LYS A 111 -8.47 8.86 0.30
C LYS A 111 -8.10 8.80 1.78
N GLU A 112 -9.08 8.82 2.69
CA GLU A 112 -8.83 8.71 4.14
C GLU A 112 -8.07 7.44 4.50
N GLY A 113 -8.50 6.30 3.95
CA GLY A 113 -7.88 5.02 4.23
C GLY A 113 -6.45 4.92 3.72
N VAL A 114 -6.16 5.36 2.49
CA VAL A 114 -4.79 5.33 1.95
C VAL A 114 -3.90 6.44 2.48
N ASP A 115 -4.47 7.57 2.89
CA ASP A 115 -3.72 8.64 3.57
C ASP A 115 -3.20 8.14 4.92
N THR A 116 -4.05 7.47 5.69
CA THR A 116 -3.68 7.00 7.05
C THR A 116 -2.89 5.71 7.03
N TYR A 117 -3.38 4.66 6.33
CA TYR A 117 -2.87 3.28 6.46
C TYR A 117 -2.09 2.77 5.23
N GLY A 118 -2.05 3.57 4.15
CA GLY A 118 -1.35 3.24 2.91
C GLY A 118 -0.15 4.14 2.68
N PHE A 119 -0.32 5.16 1.84
CA PHE A 119 0.70 6.14 1.48
C PHE A 119 1.30 6.86 2.70
N GLY A 120 0.51 7.25 3.71
CA GLY A 120 1.06 7.94 4.89
C GLY A 120 1.99 7.06 5.73
N LEU A 121 1.66 5.79 5.94
CA LEU A 121 2.58 4.86 6.60
C LEU A 121 3.80 4.58 5.72
N LEU A 122 3.62 4.31 4.43
CA LEU A 122 4.74 4.08 3.52
C LEU A 122 5.66 5.30 3.41
N ALA A 123 5.13 6.52 3.55
CA ALA A 123 5.91 7.75 3.53
C ALA A 123 6.88 7.88 4.73
N ARG A 124 6.62 7.16 5.82
CA ARG A 124 7.50 7.07 7.01
C ARG A 124 8.61 6.04 6.84
N CYS A 125 8.51 5.13 5.86
CA CYS A 125 9.49 4.08 5.60
C CYS A 125 10.71 4.58 4.81
N GLU A 126 11.36 5.65 5.27
CA GLU A 126 12.44 6.31 4.53
C GLU A 126 13.81 5.60 4.63
N SER A 127 13.96 4.73 5.63
CA SER A 127 15.11 3.85 5.88
C SER A 127 14.62 2.43 6.22
N GLU A 128 15.52 1.45 6.24
CA GLU A 128 15.17 0.09 6.69
C GLU A 128 14.72 0.08 8.15
N GLU A 129 15.41 0.85 9.00
CA GLU A 129 15.08 0.99 10.43
C GLU A 129 13.67 1.55 10.62
N ALA A 130 13.33 2.65 9.94
CA ALA A 130 12.02 3.26 10.02
C ALA A 130 10.93 2.29 9.51
N ALA A 131 11.20 1.57 8.43
CA ALA A 131 10.26 0.59 7.89
C ALA A 131 10.02 -0.58 8.86
N LEU A 132 11.07 -1.06 9.54
CA LEU A 132 10.96 -2.10 10.56
C LEU A 132 10.20 -1.62 11.80
N GLN A 133 10.43 -0.38 12.24
CA GLN A 133 9.68 0.24 13.32
C GLN A 133 8.19 0.31 12.99
N ILE A 134 7.81 0.75 11.78
CA ILE A 134 6.42 0.76 11.32
C ILE A 134 5.83 -0.66 11.37
N ALA A 135 6.58 -1.66 10.93
CA ALA A 135 6.11 -3.04 10.97
C ALA A 135 5.88 -3.53 12.41
N ASP A 136 6.76 -3.18 13.35
CA ASP A 136 6.63 -3.52 14.77
C ASP A 136 5.44 -2.83 15.43
N GLU A 137 5.23 -1.54 15.17
CA GLU A 137 4.09 -0.75 15.68
C GLU A 137 2.73 -1.30 15.23
N ASN A 138 2.67 -1.91 14.04
CA ASN A 138 1.43 -2.39 13.43
C ASN A 138 1.19 -3.91 13.59
N GLY A 139 2.06 -4.58 14.36
CA GLY A 139 1.82 -5.91 14.91
C GLY A 139 1.65 -7.03 13.86
N PRO A 140 0.88 -8.10 14.16
CA PRO A 140 0.83 -9.33 13.36
C PRO A 140 0.17 -9.15 11.97
N ASN A 141 -0.44 -7.99 11.72
CA ASN A 141 -1.10 -7.67 10.45
C ASN A 141 -0.11 -7.23 9.37
N VAL A 142 1.17 -7.05 9.74
CA VAL A 142 2.28 -6.77 8.82
C VAL A 142 3.15 -8.01 8.69
N ARG A 143 3.29 -8.52 7.47
CA ARG A 143 4.21 -9.60 7.15
C ARG A 143 5.61 -9.04 6.97
N VAL A 144 6.57 -9.56 7.73
CA VAL A 144 8.00 -9.22 7.60
C VAL A 144 8.80 -10.47 7.24
N ALA A 145 9.58 -10.42 6.17
CA ALA A 145 10.48 -11.48 5.76
C ALA A 145 11.64 -11.61 6.75
N LEU A 146 12.05 -12.84 7.08
CA LEU A 146 13.17 -13.09 8.01
C LEU A 146 14.47 -12.41 7.55
N ALA A 147 14.73 -12.35 6.24
CA ALA A 147 15.89 -11.67 5.69
C ALA A 147 15.92 -10.16 6.01
N ALA A 148 14.76 -9.53 6.15
CA ALA A 148 14.65 -8.11 6.50
C ALA A 148 15.18 -7.81 7.91
N ARG A 149 15.02 -8.76 8.83
CA ARG A 149 15.47 -8.64 10.23
C ARG A 149 16.94 -8.98 10.42
N LYS A 150 17.57 -9.66 9.45
CA LYS A 150 18.99 -10.00 9.52
C LYS A 150 19.80 -8.77 9.12
N GLN A 151 20.41 -8.10 10.09
CA GLN A 151 21.54 -7.21 9.82
C GLN A 151 22.70 -8.06 9.31
N GLU A 152 23.36 -7.61 8.25
CA GLU A 152 24.70 -8.13 7.95
C GLU A 152 25.56 -7.82 9.18
N LYS A 153 26.12 -8.86 9.80
CA LYS A 153 27.22 -8.63 10.73
C LYS A 153 28.29 -7.95 9.89
N ALA A 154 28.59 -6.69 10.18
CA ALA A 154 29.81 -6.08 9.70
C ALA A 154 30.96 -6.87 10.32
N ASP A 155 31.68 -7.61 9.48
CA ASP A 155 33.00 -8.14 9.79
C ASP A 155 34.05 -7.01 9.73
#